data_AF-A0A7K4CWW6-F1
#
_entry.id   AF-A0A7K4CWW6-F1
#
_cell.length_a   1.000
_cell.length_b   1.000
_cell.length_c   1.000
_cell.angle_alpha   90.00
_cell.angle_beta   90.00
_cell.angle_gamma   90.00
#
_symmetry.space_group_name_H-M   'P 1'
#
loop_
_entity.id
_entity.type
_entity.pdbx_description
1 polymer ?
#
loop_
_entity_poly.entity_id
_entity_poly.type
_entity_poly.pdbx_seq_one_letter_code
_entity_poly.pdbx_strand_id
1 'polypeptide(L)'
;MDNVISQQTNALLIDFNIAPQDRWPRMLATVFDAPAKAKYDIPWVRKAKSDKSKPGEILLPQPFFMHFVNSMLAKVGRFDLMFKMFDEGWGRMLRHPDYAGTIWETWEQHGSRTHAWSATPAYDLLAHVLGIKPTMPGFEAFTIQPELHRLDWARGTFPSIKGPITVHVERNPTTLTCTIDVPSALDKKGTFISHRINANTIKAIHVDGCEAPASRLVDASGRVVLQGLPAGKTAIRIVLA
;
A
#
# COMPACT_ATOMS: atom_id res chain seq x y z
N MET A 1 -29.06 5.96 -15.50
CA MET A 1 -27.73 6.35 -14.94
C MET A 1 -26.73 6.16 -16.07
N ASP A 2 -26.98 6.81 -17.20
CA ASP A 2 -26.46 6.28 -18.45
C ASP A 2 -25.10 6.93 -18.68
N ASN A 3 -24.08 6.07 -18.81
CA ASN A 3 -22.68 6.41 -19.10
C ASN A 3 -21.83 6.98 -17.96
N VAL A 4 -22.20 6.85 -16.69
CA VAL A 4 -21.29 7.17 -15.57
C VAL A 4 -20.38 5.99 -15.26
N ILE A 5 -19.10 6.25 -14.97
CA ILE A 5 -18.09 5.22 -14.71
C ILE A 5 -17.78 5.17 -13.20
N SER A 6 -18.06 4.04 -12.56
CA SER A 6 -17.77 3.84 -11.14
C SER A 6 -16.33 3.40 -10.91
N GLN A 7 -15.53 4.19 -10.19
CA GLN A 7 -14.19 3.79 -9.79
C GLN A 7 -14.22 2.60 -8.82
N GLN A 8 -15.21 2.56 -7.93
CA GLN A 8 -15.44 1.48 -6.96
C GLN A 8 -15.61 0.12 -7.66
N THR A 9 -16.51 0.06 -8.65
CA THR A 9 -16.81 -1.18 -9.37
C THR A 9 -15.60 -1.66 -10.17
N ASN A 10 -14.90 -0.75 -10.85
CA ASN A 10 -13.69 -1.12 -11.59
C ASN A 10 -12.57 -1.62 -10.66
N ALA A 11 -12.42 -1.02 -9.47
CA ALA A 11 -11.46 -1.50 -8.47
C ALA A 11 -11.77 -2.93 -8.04
N LEU A 12 -13.02 -3.24 -7.66
CA LEU A 12 -13.39 -4.61 -7.27
C LEU A 12 -13.17 -5.63 -8.40
N LEU A 13 -13.54 -5.27 -9.64
CA LEU A 13 -13.38 -6.17 -10.78
C LEU A 13 -11.90 -6.54 -11.00
N ILE A 14 -10.98 -5.61 -10.77
CA ILE A 14 -9.53 -5.87 -10.85
C ILE A 14 -9.06 -6.63 -9.60
N ASP A 15 -9.44 -6.18 -8.40
CA ASP A 15 -8.94 -6.72 -7.13
C ASP A 15 -9.30 -8.20 -6.96
N PHE A 16 -10.53 -8.57 -7.31
CA PHE A 16 -11.03 -9.94 -7.21
C PHE A 16 -10.79 -10.79 -8.47
N ASN A 17 -9.97 -10.31 -9.42
CA ASN A 17 -9.67 -11.01 -10.68
C ASN A 17 -10.91 -11.37 -11.53
N ILE A 18 -11.96 -10.53 -11.50
CA ILE A 18 -13.19 -10.74 -12.27
C ILE A 18 -13.03 -10.19 -13.68
N ALA A 19 -12.39 -9.03 -13.84
CA ALA A 19 -12.10 -8.47 -15.16
C ALA A 19 -10.93 -9.22 -15.83
N PRO A 20 -11.00 -9.49 -17.16
CA PRO A 20 -9.89 -10.03 -17.93
C PRO A 20 -8.61 -9.19 -17.76
N GLN A 21 -7.48 -9.85 -17.48
CA GLN A 21 -6.21 -9.18 -17.13
C GLN A 21 -5.67 -8.29 -18.26
N ASP A 22 -5.89 -8.69 -19.52
CA ASP A 22 -5.55 -7.91 -20.72
C ASP A 22 -6.27 -6.55 -20.78
N ARG A 23 -7.41 -6.42 -20.08
CA ARG A 23 -8.16 -5.16 -19.99
C ARG A 23 -7.69 -4.24 -18.86
N TRP A 24 -6.94 -4.74 -17.88
CA TRP A 24 -6.56 -3.95 -16.71
C TRP A 24 -5.80 -2.66 -17.07
N PRO A 25 -4.83 -2.65 -18.01
CA PRO A 25 -4.12 -1.41 -18.36
C PRO A 25 -5.08 -0.30 -18.84
N ARG A 26 -6.05 -0.64 -19.69
CA ARG A 26 -7.04 0.33 -20.18
C ARG A 26 -7.99 0.80 -19.08
N MET A 27 -8.41 -0.11 -18.18
CA MET A 27 -9.25 0.24 -17.03
C MET A 27 -8.51 1.19 -16.09
N LEU A 28 -7.24 0.91 -15.76
CA LEU A 28 -6.40 1.78 -14.94
C LEU A 28 -6.21 3.16 -15.59
N ALA A 29 -5.85 3.19 -16.88
CA ALA A 29 -5.64 4.42 -17.63
C ALA A 29 -6.90 5.31 -17.66
N THR A 30 -8.08 4.70 -17.85
CA THR A 30 -9.33 5.44 -17.98
C THR A 30 -9.88 5.87 -16.63
N VAL A 31 -9.92 4.96 -15.64
CA VAL A 31 -10.71 5.14 -14.42
C VAL A 31 -9.88 5.69 -13.25
N PHE A 32 -8.56 5.59 -13.32
CA PHE A 32 -7.67 6.00 -12.22
C PHE A 32 -6.65 7.05 -12.67
N ASP A 33 -5.96 6.83 -13.79
CA ASP A 33 -4.94 7.77 -14.27
C ASP A 33 -5.53 9.07 -14.78
N ALA A 34 -6.60 9.01 -15.60
CA ALA A 34 -7.22 10.21 -16.14
C ALA A 34 -7.72 11.17 -15.04
N PRO A 35 -8.43 10.72 -13.98
CA PRO A 35 -8.74 11.56 -12.83
C PRO A 35 -7.50 12.06 -12.08
N ALA A 36 -6.43 11.26 -11.99
CA ALA A 36 -5.24 11.62 -11.23
C ALA A 36 -4.28 12.59 -11.94
N LYS A 37 -4.41 12.84 -13.25
CA LYS A 37 -3.47 13.65 -14.05
C LYS A 37 -3.24 15.07 -13.53
N ALA A 38 -4.23 15.70 -12.89
CA ALA A 38 -4.05 16.98 -12.22
C ALA A 38 -4.16 16.81 -10.70
N LYS A 39 -5.37 16.52 -10.22
CA LYS A 39 -5.72 16.17 -8.84
C LYS A 39 -6.95 15.29 -8.90
N TYR A 40 -7.14 14.42 -7.90
CA TYR A 40 -8.46 13.85 -7.70
C TYR A 40 -9.41 15.00 -7.38
N ASP A 41 -10.44 15.21 -8.21
CA ASP A 41 -11.51 16.19 -7.97
C ASP A 41 -12.44 15.67 -6.86
N ILE A 42 -11.86 15.49 -5.67
CA ILE A 42 -12.54 14.98 -4.50
C ILE A 42 -13.54 16.06 -4.07
N PRO A 43 -14.86 15.78 -4.15
CA PRO A 43 -15.85 16.77 -3.80
C PRO A 43 -15.69 17.12 -2.33
N TRP A 44 -15.78 18.42 -2.05
CA TRP A 44 -15.58 18.95 -0.70
C TRP A 44 -16.79 19.73 -0.19
N VAL A 45 -17.67 20.12 -1.11
CA VAL A 45 -18.93 20.76 -0.84
C VAL A 45 -20.03 19.80 -1.27
N ARG A 46 -21.14 19.82 -0.53
CA ARG A 46 -22.34 19.09 -0.89
C ARG A 46 -22.72 19.36 -2.34
N LYS A 47 -22.66 18.35 -3.22
CA LYS A 47 -23.35 18.43 -4.50
C LYS A 47 -24.83 18.68 -4.23
N ALA A 48 -25.42 19.65 -4.91
CA ALA A 48 -26.85 19.91 -4.77
C ALA A 48 -27.61 18.64 -5.20
N LYS A 49 -28.78 18.35 -4.63
CA LYS A 49 -29.61 17.19 -5.04
C LYS A 49 -29.92 17.20 -6.56
N SER A 50 -29.79 18.34 -7.22
CA SER A 50 -29.99 18.55 -8.65
C SER A 50 -28.74 18.36 -9.52
N ASP A 51 -27.54 18.19 -8.95
CA ASP A 51 -26.31 17.98 -9.72
C ASP A 51 -26.35 16.59 -10.37
N LYS A 52 -26.81 16.54 -11.62
CA LYS A 52 -26.83 15.31 -12.40
C LYS A 52 -25.42 14.96 -12.82
N SER A 53 -25.02 13.71 -12.59
CA SER A 53 -23.77 13.18 -13.13
C SER A 53 -23.76 13.26 -14.65
N LYS A 54 -22.60 13.60 -15.21
CA LYS A 54 -22.43 13.72 -16.66
C LYS A 54 -22.06 12.37 -17.29
N PRO A 55 -22.50 12.09 -18.52
CA PRO A 55 -21.95 10.98 -19.31
C PRO A 55 -20.41 11.05 -19.35
N GLY A 56 -19.75 9.94 -19.06
CA GLY A 56 -18.29 9.81 -18.97
C GLY A 56 -17.69 10.27 -17.64
N GLU A 57 -18.48 10.82 -16.70
CA GLU A 57 -17.97 11.20 -15.38
C GLU A 57 -17.49 9.97 -14.61
N ILE A 58 -16.34 10.09 -13.96
CA ILE A 58 -15.81 9.07 -13.07
C ILE A 58 -16.22 9.41 -11.65
N LEU A 59 -17.01 8.53 -11.04
CA LEU A 59 -17.39 8.67 -9.64
C LEU A 59 -16.30 8.12 -8.74
N LEU A 60 -15.74 8.99 -7.92
CA LEU A 60 -14.76 8.63 -6.91
C LEU A 60 -15.41 7.84 -5.77
N PRO A 61 -14.68 6.90 -5.16
CA PRO A 61 -15.07 6.21 -3.94
C PRO A 61 -15.22 7.19 -2.78
N GLN A 62 -16.13 6.91 -1.86
CA GLN A 62 -16.12 7.53 -0.52
C GLN A 62 -15.04 6.87 0.36
N PRO A 63 -14.59 7.50 1.46
CA PRO A 63 -13.46 7.02 2.26
C PRO A 63 -13.56 5.55 2.67
N PHE A 64 -14.76 5.06 3.03
CA PHE A 64 -15.00 3.65 3.32
C PHE A 64 -14.54 2.71 2.20
N PHE A 65 -14.94 3.02 0.97
CA PHE A 65 -14.67 2.14 -0.17
C PHE A 65 -13.20 2.19 -0.61
N MET A 66 -12.46 3.21 -0.17
CA MET A 66 -11.03 3.29 -0.45
C MET A 66 -10.25 2.10 0.04
N HIS A 67 -10.74 1.35 1.05
CA HIS A 67 -10.11 0.10 1.47
C HIS A 67 -9.89 -0.87 0.30
N PHE A 68 -10.93 -1.07 -0.52
CA PHE A 68 -10.86 -1.95 -1.70
C PHE A 68 -10.08 -1.32 -2.85
N VAL A 69 -10.18 0.00 -3.01
CA VAL A 69 -9.38 0.71 -4.03
C VAL A 69 -7.89 0.61 -3.70
N ASN A 70 -7.50 0.79 -2.45
CA ASN A 70 -6.11 0.69 -1.99
C ASN A 70 -5.59 -0.74 -2.09
N SER A 71 -6.39 -1.74 -1.75
CA SER A 71 -6.08 -3.16 -1.98
C SER A 71 -5.76 -3.42 -3.46
N MET A 72 -6.62 -2.96 -4.37
CA MET A 72 -6.41 -3.06 -5.81
C MET A 72 -5.13 -2.34 -6.26
N LEU A 73 -4.94 -1.08 -5.84
CA LEU A 73 -3.77 -0.28 -6.20
C LEU A 73 -2.46 -0.96 -5.73
N ALA A 74 -2.44 -1.51 -4.51
CA ALA A 74 -1.31 -2.28 -4.01
C ALA A 74 -1.06 -3.53 -4.86
N LYS A 75 -2.12 -4.26 -5.22
CA LYS A 75 -2.04 -5.46 -6.07
C LYS A 75 -1.43 -5.16 -7.44
N VAL A 76 -1.77 -4.03 -8.06
CA VAL A 76 -1.22 -3.63 -9.37
C VAL A 76 0.04 -2.75 -9.27
N GLY A 77 0.56 -2.53 -8.07
CA GLY A 77 1.79 -1.75 -7.84
C GLY A 77 1.66 -0.24 -8.04
N ARG A 78 0.43 0.31 -8.04
CA ARG A 78 0.16 1.76 -8.22
C ARG A 78 0.17 2.53 -6.89
N PHE A 79 1.28 2.41 -6.17
CA PHE A 79 1.50 3.13 -4.92
C PHE A 79 1.56 4.65 -5.13
N ASP A 80 1.93 5.12 -6.31
CA ASP A 80 1.85 6.54 -6.69
C ASP A 80 0.44 7.09 -6.51
N LEU A 81 -0.59 6.35 -6.95
CA LEU A 81 -1.99 6.74 -6.80
C LEU A 81 -2.47 6.64 -5.37
N MET A 82 -2.05 5.61 -4.64
CA MET A 82 -2.39 5.44 -3.22
C MET A 82 -1.84 6.61 -2.39
N PHE A 83 -0.55 6.94 -2.56
CA PHE A 83 0.08 8.07 -1.87
C PHE A 83 -0.50 9.42 -2.28
N LYS A 84 -0.92 9.58 -3.54
CA LYS A 84 -1.66 10.76 -3.98
C LYS A 84 -2.99 10.89 -3.24
N MET A 85 -3.74 9.80 -3.06
CA MET A 85 -4.99 9.83 -2.28
C MET A 85 -4.75 10.05 -0.79
N PHE A 86 -3.66 9.52 -0.22
CA PHE A 86 -3.26 9.87 1.15
C PHE A 86 -3.06 11.37 1.33
N ASP A 87 -2.50 12.05 0.34
CA ASP A 87 -2.30 13.50 0.42
C ASP A 87 -3.58 14.30 0.12
N GLU A 88 -4.25 14.00 -0.99
CA GLU A 88 -5.37 14.79 -1.50
C GLU A 88 -6.69 14.50 -0.76
N GLY A 89 -6.87 13.28 -0.26
CA GLY A 89 -8.02 12.85 0.54
C GLY A 89 -7.78 13.07 2.04
N TRP A 90 -7.15 12.09 2.71
CA TRP A 90 -6.96 12.13 4.17
C TRP A 90 -6.05 13.27 4.63
N GLY A 91 -4.96 13.55 3.92
CA GLY A 91 -4.07 14.66 4.22
C GLY A 91 -4.79 16.01 4.22
N ARG A 92 -5.79 16.15 3.35
CA ARG A 92 -6.68 17.32 3.36
C ARG A 92 -7.58 17.37 4.59
N MET A 93 -8.10 16.24 5.07
CA MET A 93 -8.84 16.20 6.35
C MET A 93 -7.96 16.66 7.51
N LEU A 94 -6.72 16.14 7.60
CA LEU A 94 -5.77 16.46 8.67
C LEU A 94 -5.37 17.94 8.70
N ARG A 95 -5.29 18.58 7.53
CA ARG A 95 -4.93 20.00 7.39
C ARG A 95 -6.13 20.94 7.45
N HIS A 96 -7.35 20.42 7.60
CA HIS A 96 -8.54 21.24 7.62
C HIS A 96 -8.68 22.01 8.94
N PRO A 97 -9.12 23.29 8.95
CA PRO A 97 -9.35 24.05 10.18
C PRO A 97 -10.27 23.37 11.21
N ASP A 98 -11.29 22.62 10.76
CA ASP A 98 -12.22 21.88 11.63
C ASP A 98 -11.70 20.48 12.05
N TYR A 99 -10.43 20.14 11.80
CA TYR A 99 -9.90 18.84 12.18
C TYR A 99 -9.88 18.69 13.70
N ALA A 100 -10.61 17.67 14.20
CA ALA A 100 -10.79 17.41 15.63
C ALA A 100 -10.01 16.17 16.11
N GLY A 101 -8.96 15.75 15.40
CA GLY A 101 -8.15 14.58 15.79
C GLY A 101 -8.70 13.21 15.32
N THR A 102 -9.70 13.20 14.44
CA THR A 102 -10.42 11.99 13.99
C THR A 102 -10.69 12.03 12.47
N ILE A 103 -10.94 10.87 11.85
CA ILE A 103 -11.28 10.78 10.42
C ILE A 103 -12.79 10.91 10.16
N TRP A 104 -13.14 11.56 9.04
CA TRP A 104 -14.53 11.85 8.67
C TRP A 104 -15.17 10.75 7.82
N GLU A 105 -16.49 10.61 7.90
CA GLU A 105 -17.28 9.60 7.16
C GLU A 105 -17.23 9.80 5.64
N THR A 106 -17.31 11.05 5.19
CA THR A 106 -17.32 11.43 3.76
C THR A 106 -16.28 12.50 3.48
N TRP A 107 -15.95 12.70 2.21
CA TRP A 107 -15.03 13.77 1.81
C TRP A 107 -15.62 15.17 2.00
N GLU A 108 -16.93 15.30 1.85
CA GLU A 108 -17.72 16.53 1.91
C GLU A 108 -18.13 16.95 3.33
N GLN A 109 -17.56 16.32 4.37
CA GLN A 109 -17.92 16.54 5.78
C GLN A 109 -19.40 16.30 6.11
N HIS A 110 -20.06 15.41 5.37
CA HIS A 110 -21.38 14.91 5.73
C HIS A 110 -21.26 13.73 6.68
N GLY A 111 -22.15 13.69 7.67
CA GLY A 111 -22.21 12.61 8.65
C GLY A 111 -21.20 12.78 9.79
N SER A 112 -20.73 11.64 10.31
CA SER A 112 -19.86 11.61 11.48
C SER A 112 -18.46 12.16 11.17
N ARG A 113 -17.94 12.99 12.08
CA ARG A 113 -16.53 13.42 12.09
C ARG A 113 -15.62 12.44 12.83
N THR A 114 -16.17 11.37 13.39
CA THR A 114 -15.47 10.31 14.15
C THR A 114 -15.79 8.93 13.57
N HIS A 115 -15.39 8.68 12.32
CA HIS A 115 -15.89 7.54 11.57
C HIS A 115 -14.82 6.47 11.27
N ALA A 116 -14.93 5.33 11.94
CA ALA A 116 -13.93 4.27 11.89
C ALA A 116 -13.77 3.62 10.51
N TRP A 117 -14.85 3.55 9.71
CA TRP A 117 -14.80 2.93 8.38
C TRP A 117 -13.94 3.72 7.38
N SER A 118 -13.66 4.99 7.66
CA SER A 118 -12.75 5.83 6.88
C SER A 118 -11.28 5.68 7.28
N ALA A 119 -10.98 4.84 8.27
CA ALA A 119 -9.66 4.70 8.89
C ALA A 119 -8.72 3.71 8.15
N THR A 120 -9.03 3.33 6.91
CA THR A 120 -8.20 2.37 6.16
C THR A 120 -6.72 2.74 6.05
N PRO A 121 -6.28 4.03 6.08
CA PRO A 121 -4.83 4.32 6.08
C PRO A 121 -4.06 3.66 7.22
N ALA A 122 -4.68 3.44 8.39
CA ALA A 122 -4.04 2.72 9.48
C ALA A 122 -3.71 1.26 9.11
N TYR A 123 -4.57 0.62 8.33
CA TYR A 123 -4.33 -0.70 7.75
C TYR A 123 -3.32 -0.62 6.59
N ASP A 124 -3.52 0.32 5.66
CA ASP A 124 -2.71 0.41 4.44
C ASP A 124 -1.23 0.65 4.73
N LEU A 125 -0.91 1.46 5.75
CA LEU A 125 0.47 1.72 6.16
C LEU A 125 1.18 0.45 6.65
N LEU A 126 0.48 -0.43 7.39
CA LEU A 126 1.04 -1.68 7.89
C LEU A 126 1.05 -2.78 6.81
N ALA A 127 -0.08 -2.97 6.13
CA ALA A 127 -0.31 -4.08 5.21
C ALA A 127 0.25 -3.81 3.81
N HIS A 128 0.34 -2.56 3.36
CA HIS A 128 0.78 -2.22 1.99
C HIS A 128 2.10 -1.46 1.97
N VAL A 129 2.29 -0.45 2.83
CA VAL A 129 3.55 0.32 2.85
C VAL A 129 4.67 -0.46 3.53
N LEU A 130 4.44 -1.03 4.72
CA LEU A 130 5.39 -1.98 5.33
C LEU A 130 5.25 -3.40 4.75
N GLY A 131 4.13 -3.69 4.09
CA GLY A 131 3.91 -4.93 3.37
C GLY A 131 3.79 -6.17 4.25
N ILE A 132 3.36 -6.02 5.51
CA ILE A 132 3.19 -7.14 6.44
C ILE A 132 1.85 -7.82 6.14
N LYS A 133 1.88 -9.01 5.52
CA LYS A 133 0.67 -9.73 5.10
C LYS A 133 0.73 -11.21 5.48
N PRO A 134 -0.38 -11.81 5.96
CA PRO A 134 -0.44 -13.25 6.14
C PRO A 134 -0.47 -13.96 4.78
N THR A 135 0.28 -15.03 4.64
CA THR A 135 0.21 -15.95 3.49
C THR A 135 -0.55 -17.23 3.83
N MET A 136 -0.85 -17.46 5.11
CA MET A 136 -1.70 -18.52 5.61
C MET A 136 -2.67 -18.01 6.68
N PRO A 137 -3.86 -18.62 6.85
CA PRO A 137 -4.80 -18.27 7.91
C PRO A 137 -4.13 -18.24 9.29
N GLY A 138 -4.56 -17.31 10.15
CA GLY A 138 -4.01 -17.20 11.50
C GLY A 138 -2.54 -16.76 11.59
N PHE A 139 -1.98 -16.19 10.51
CA PHE A 139 -0.57 -15.80 10.43
C PHE A 139 0.42 -16.98 10.56
N GLU A 140 0.01 -18.22 10.25
CA GLU A 140 0.93 -19.39 10.26
C GLU A 140 2.15 -19.21 9.33
N ALA A 141 2.02 -18.32 8.34
CA ALA A 141 3.11 -17.80 7.54
C ALA A 141 2.78 -16.37 7.10
N PHE A 142 3.82 -15.58 6.79
CA PHE A 142 3.66 -14.18 6.40
C PHE A 142 4.76 -13.70 5.45
N THR A 143 4.50 -12.57 4.78
CA THR A 143 5.47 -11.83 3.99
C THR A 143 5.67 -10.44 4.57
N ILE A 144 6.86 -9.89 4.38
CA ILE A 144 7.19 -8.46 4.54
C ILE A 144 7.70 -7.97 3.20
N GLN A 145 6.93 -7.10 2.54
CA GLN A 145 7.30 -6.49 1.27
C GLN A 145 7.14 -4.97 1.33
N PRO A 146 8.15 -4.23 1.83
CA PRO A 146 8.01 -2.79 1.99
C PRO A 146 7.99 -2.06 0.63
N GLU A 147 7.04 -1.15 0.48
CA GLU A 147 6.82 -0.32 -0.71
C GLU A 147 6.81 1.16 -0.29
N LEU A 148 8.01 1.72 -0.10
CA LEU A 148 8.20 3.08 0.41
C LEU A 148 7.72 4.17 -0.55
N HIS A 149 7.64 3.87 -1.86
CA HIS A 149 7.37 4.85 -2.91
C HIS A 149 8.24 6.12 -2.77
N ARG A 150 7.68 7.22 -2.24
CA ARG A 150 8.35 8.52 -2.03
C ARG A 150 8.90 8.74 -0.62
N LEU A 151 8.72 7.79 0.29
CA LEU A 151 9.23 7.87 1.67
C LEU A 151 10.71 7.48 1.71
N ASP A 152 11.46 8.14 2.58
CA ASP A 152 12.83 7.75 2.90
C ASP A 152 12.84 6.57 3.87
N TRP A 153 11.87 6.49 4.77
CA TRP A 153 11.76 5.41 5.75
C TRP A 153 10.31 5.14 6.15
N ALA A 154 10.08 3.96 6.72
CA ALA A 154 8.84 3.59 7.39
C ALA A 154 9.13 2.62 8.53
N ARG A 155 8.42 2.77 9.65
CA ARG A 155 8.51 1.87 10.80
C ARG A 155 7.13 1.59 11.38
N GLY A 156 6.89 0.35 11.78
CA GLY A 156 5.66 -0.03 12.45
C GLY A 156 5.71 -1.43 13.03
N THR A 157 4.69 -1.74 13.83
CA THR A 157 4.51 -3.04 14.47
C THR A 157 3.12 -3.58 14.13
N PHE A 158 3.06 -4.74 13.49
CA PHE A 158 1.81 -5.43 13.22
C PHE A 158 1.46 -6.35 14.40
N PRO A 159 0.28 -6.18 15.03
CA PRO A 159 -0.14 -6.98 16.18
C PRO A 159 -0.73 -8.33 15.71
N SER A 160 0.11 -9.27 15.25
CA SER A 160 -0.38 -10.58 14.82
C SER A 160 -0.89 -11.42 16.01
N ILE A 161 -1.77 -12.38 15.74
CA ILE A 161 -2.26 -13.33 16.77
C ILE A 161 -1.12 -14.20 17.36
N LYS A 162 0.05 -14.27 16.69
CA LYS A 162 1.24 -15.01 17.11
C LYS A 162 2.28 -14.12 17.82
N GLY A 163 1.96 -12.85 18.04
CA GLY A 163 2.85 -11.84 18.63
C GLY A 163 3.17 -10.68 17.68
N PRO A 164 3.81 -9.61 18.19
CA PRO A 164 4.11 -8.42 17.39
C PRO A 164 5.20 -8.71 16.35
N ILE A 165 4.97 -8.30 15.10
CA ILE A 165 5.99 -8.29 14.04
C ILE A 165 6.40 -6.84 13.83
N THR A 166 7.66 -6.49 14.12
CA THR A 166 8.14 -5.11 13.98
C THR A 166 9.03 -4.99 12.75
N VAL A 167 8.77 -3.97 11.93
CA VAL A 167 9.56 -3.68 10.73
C VAL A 167 10.01 -2.23 10.78
N HIS A 168 11.29 -2.00 10.48
CA HIS A 168 11.85 -0.70 10.19
C HIS A 168 12.60 -0.80 8.87
N VAL A 169 12.23 0.02 7.90
CA VAL A 169 12.90 0.10 6.60
C VAL A 169 13.31 1.55 6.33
N GLU A 170 14.52 1.71 5.79
CA GLU A 170 15.07 3.01 5.42
C GLU A 170 15.81 2.87 4.08
N ARG A 171 15.69 3.89 3.24
CA ARG A 171 16.30 3.96 1.92
C ARG A 171 17.00 5.30 1.76
N ASN A 172 18.22 5.25 1.25
CA ASN A 172 18.91 6.39 0.67
C ASN A 172 19.35 6.03 -0.77
N PRO A 173 20.01 6.93 -1.52
CA PRO A 173 20.29 6.70 -2.94
C PRO A 173 21.06 5.41 -3.25
N THR A 174 21.89 4.93 -2.33
CA THR A 174 22.78 3.77 -2.55
C THR A 174 22.52 2.60 -1.62
N THR A 175 21.57 2.70 -0.68
CA THR A 175 21.28 1.61 0.25
C THR A 175 19.81 1.51 0.62
N LEU A 176 19.37 0.26 0.79
CA LEU A 176 18.12 -0.10 1.45
C LEU A 176 18.45 -0.93 2.68
N THR A 177 18.04 -0.48 3.85
CA THR A 177 18.17 -1.21 5.11
C THR A 177 16.79 -1.63 5.59
N CYS A 178 16.70 -2.84 6.15
CA CYS A 178 15.49 -3.33 6.79
C CYS A 178 15.85 -4.10 8.05
N THR A 179 15.26 -3.72 9.18
CA THR A 179 15.32 -4.48 10.43
C THR A 179 13.95 -5.06 10.70
N ILE A 180 13.90 -6.36 10.94
CA ILE A 180 12.68 -7.12 11.19
C ILE A 180 12.82 -7.82 12.53
N ASP A 181 11.80 -7.75 13.38
CA ASP A 181 11.71 -8.53 14.61
C ASP A 181 10.51 -9.47 14.52
N VAL A 182 10.78 -10.78 14.62
CA VAL A 182 9.80 -11.85 14.44
C VAL A 182 9.57 -12.55 15.79
N PRO A 183 8.30 -12.73 16.24
CA PRO A 183 8.02 -13.41 17.48
C PRO A 183 8.38 -14.90 17.38
N SER A 184 8.74 -15.54 18.50
CA SER A 184 9.18 -16.94 18.54
C SER A 184 8.20 -17.94 17.93
N ALA A 185 6.89 -17.67 18.03
CA ALA A 185 5.84 -18.49 17.44
C ALA A 185 5.85 -18.51 15.89
N LEU A 186 6.62 -17.60 15.27
CA LEU A 186 6.75 -17.45 13.81
C LEU A 186 8.16 -17.76 13.30
N ASP A 187 8.99 -18.49 14.07
CA ASP A 187 10.34 -18.88 13.66
C ASP A 187 10.33 -19.55 12.28
N LYS A 188 11.09 -18.98 11.34
CA LYS A 188 11.22 -19.43 9.95
C LYS A 188 9.91 -19.47 9.16
N LYS A 189 8.88 -18.73 9.59
CA LYS A 189 7.58 -18.61 8.90
C LYS A 189 7.44 -17.34 8.05
N GLY A 190 8.37 -16.41 8.20
CA GLY A 190 8.40 -15.14 7.46
C GLY A 190 9.23 -15.20 6.19
N THR A 191 8.81 -14.43 5.18
CA THR A 191 9.63 -14.13 4.00
C THR A 191 9.75 -12.62 3.81
N PHE A 192 10.97 -12.11 3.73
CA PHE A 192 11.23 -10.74 3.30
C PHE A 192 11.36 -10.69 1.78
N ILE A 193 10.78 -9.65 1.16
CA ILE A 193 10.83 -9.40 -0.27
C ILE A 193 11.10 -7.91 -0.46
N SER A 194 12.19 -7.54 -1.13
CA SER A 194 12.42 -6.14 -1.48
C SER A 194 11.43 -5.66 -2.55
N HIS A 195 11.30 -4.34 -2.70
CA HIS A 195 10.80 -3.77 -3.96
C HIS A 195 11.63 -4.27 -5.15
N ARG A 196 11.14 -4.12 -6.38
CA ARG A 196 11.94 -4.45 -7.57
C ARG A 196 13.19 -3.57 -7.60
N ILE A 197 14.35 -4.21 -7.59
CA ILE A 197 15.64 -3.56 -7.73
C ILE A 197 16.22 -4.01 -9.07
N ASN A 198 16.90 -3.12 -9.77
CA ASN A 198 17.66 -3.55 -10.93
C ASN A 198 18.81 -4.45 -10.43
N ALA A 199 18.79 -5.74 -10.76
CA ALA A 199 19.80 -6.69 -10.29
C ALA A 199 21.23 -6.24 -10.64
N ASN A 200 21.41 -5.54 -11.76
CA ASN A 200 22.71 -5.00 -12.19
C ASN A 200 23.23 -3.86 -11.33
N THR A 201 22.38 -3.23 -10.50
CA THR A 201 22.80 -2.18 -9.57
C THR A 201 23.13 -2.73 -8.19
N ILE A 202 22.88 -4.01 -7.89
CA ILE A 202 23.19 -4.58 -6.57
C ILE A 202 24.70 -4.83 -6.48
N LYS A 203 25.37 -4.11 -5.58
CA LYS A 203 26.80 -4.27 -5.27
C LYS A 203 27.04 -5.34 -4.20
N ALA A 204 26.20 -5.36 -3.16
CA ALA A 204 26.30 -6.32 -2.06
C ALA A 204 24.96 -6.47 -1.35
N ILE A 205 24.75 -7.63 -0.72
CA ILE A 205 23.62 -7.88 0.18
C ILE A 205 24.22 -8.40 1.49
N HIS A 206 23.84 -7.82 2.61
CA HIS A 206 24.24 -8.29 3.94
C HIS A 206 23.01 -8.71 4.74
N VAL A 207 23.13 -9.85 5.42
CA VAL A 207 22.15 -10.35 6.40
C VAL A 207 22.90 -10.53 7.72
N ASP A 208 22.43 -9.84 8.77
CA ASP A 208 23.04 -9.80 10.11
C ASP A 208 24.54 -9.46 10.08
N GLY A 209 24.93 -8.57 9.16
CA GLY A 209 26.31 -8.12 8.97
C GLY A 209 27.16 -9.02 8.07
N CYS A 210 26.71 -10.25 7.79
CA CYS A 210 27.40 -11.17 6.89
C CYS A 210 26.96 -10.94 5.43
N GLU A 211 27.92 -10.85 4.51
CA GLU A 211 27.61 -10.75 3.09
C GLU A 211 26.97 -12.06 2.59
N ALA A 212 25.91 -11.94 1.80
CA ALA A 212 25.14 -13.04 1.25
C ALA A 212 25.17 -12.98 -0.28
N PRO A 213 25.37 -14.13 -0.95
CA PRO A 213 25.51 -14.16 -2.41
C PRO A 213 24.20 -13.77 -3.10
N ALA A 214 24.26 -12.75 -3.96
CA ALA A 214 23.12 -12.28 -4.75
C ALA A 214 22.48 -13.40 -5.59
N SER A 215 23.27 -14.35 -6.10
CA SER A 215 22.78 -15.51 -6.85
C SER A 215 21.82 -16.42 -6.06
N ARG A 216 21.80 -16.34 -4.73
CA ARG A 216 20.87 -17.10 -3.88
C ARG A 216 19.65 -16.31 -3.44
N LEU A 217 19.74 -14.97 -3.42
CA LEU A 217 18.72 -14.12 -2.84
C LEU A 217 17.96 -13.29 -3.87
N VAL A 218 18.52 -13.06 -5.06
CA VAL A 218 17.85 -12.28 -6.11
C VAL A 218 17.03 -13.22 -6.99
N ASP A 219 15.72 -13.01 -7.02
CA ASP A 219 14.81 -13.77 -7.87
C ASP A 219 14.85 -13.28 -9.34
N ALA A 220 14.18 -14.02 -10.23
CA ALA A 220 14.10 -13.69 -11.66
C ALA A 220 13.40 -12.34 -11.95
N SER A 221 12.71 -11.77 -10.97
CA SER A 221 12.01 -10.48 -11.07
C SER A 221 12.85 -9.29 -10.62
N GLY A 222 14.08 -9.54 -10.12
CA GLY A 222 14.99 -8.53 -9.58
C GLY A 222 14.69 -8.15 -8.12
N ARG A 223 14.08 -9.05 -7.35
CA ARG A 223 13.80 -8.80 -5.92
C ARG A 223 14.76 -9.61 -5.07
N VAL A 224 15.23 -9.00 -3.98
CA VAL A 224 15.92 -9.72 -2.91
C VAL A 224 14.87 -10.42 -2.04
N VAL A 225 14.94 -11.73 -1.97
CA VAL A 225 14.02 -12.60 -1.24
C VAL A 225 14.80 -13.37 -0.18
N LEU A 226 14.41 -13.19 1.08
CA LEU A 226 14.95 -13.94 2.21
C LEU A 226 13.80 -14.73 2.85
N GLN A 227 13.79 -16.03 2.60
CA GLN A 227 12.82 -16.96 3.19
C GLN A 227 13.30 -17.45 4.55
N GLY A 228 12.36 -17.85 5.40
CA GLY A 228 12.67 -18.47 6.68
C GLY A 228 13.30 -17.49 7.67
N LEU A 229 12.75 -16.27 7.77
CA LEU A 229 13.19 -15.29 8.75
C LEU A 229 13.19 -15.91 10.16
N PRO A 230 14.33 -15.96 10.86
CA PRO A 230 14.40 -16.53 12.20
C PRO A 230 13.63 -15.67 13.20
N ALA A 231 13.19 -16.28 14.30
CA ALA A 231 12.69 -15.55 15.44
C ALA A 231 13.76 -14.58 16.00
N GLY A 232 13.29 -13.44 16.52
CA GLY A 232 14.12 -12.34 16.94
C GLY A 232 14.45 -11.37 15.80
N LYS A 233 15.52 -10.59 16.01
CA LYS A 233 15.90 -9.51 15.09
C LYS A 233 16.74 -10.04 13.93
N THR A 234 16.33 -9.72 12.71
CA THR A 234 17.10 -9.86 11.48
C THR A 234 17.38 -8.49 10.88
N ALA A 235 18.63 -8.21 10.51
CA ALA A 235 19.05 -6.99 9.81
C ALA A 235 19.45 -7.30 8.37
N ILE A 236 18.85 -6.61 7.41
CA ILE A 236 19.08 -6.75 5.98
C ILE A 236 19.60 -5.42 5.46
N ARG A 237 20.69 -5.44 4.69
CA ARG A 237 21.25 -4.27 4.01
C ARG A 237 21.56 -4.61 2.57
N ILE A 238 20.93 -3.90 1.65
CA ILE A 238 21.18 -4.02 0.21
C ILE A 238 21.93 -2.76 -0.23
N VAL A 239 23.11 -2.95 -0.81
CA VAL A 239 23.96 -1.87 -1.32
C VAL A 239 23.79 -1.80 -2.84
N LEU A 240 23.48 -0.61 -3.33
CA LEU A 240 23.20 -0.30 -4.72
C LEU A 240 24.32 0.56 -5.33
N ALA A 241 24.37 0.53 -6.66
CA ALA A 241 25.40 1.17 -7.46
C ALA A 241 25.33 2.69 -7.44
#